data_AF-A0A6N8V986-F1
#
_entry.id   AF-A0A6N8V986-F1
#
_cell.length_a   1.000
_cell.length_b   1.000
_cell.length_c   1.000
_cell.angle_alpha   90.00
_cell.angle_beta   90.00
_cell.angle_gamma   90.00
#
_symmetry.space_group_name_H-M   'P 1'
#
loop_
_entity.id
_entity.type
_entity.pdbx_description
1 polymer ?
#
loop_
_entity_poly.entity_id
_entity_poly.type
_entity_poly.pdbx_seq_one_letter_code
_entity_poly.pdbx_strand_id
1 'polypeptide(L)'
;GHEGKDNFFMNHGVRVEYDDMLLITGGYGPMGDGTLKPDIISPSNYVSTSQGFVDGRAIPGLFELPPGYTIAGGTSTATPTASGAVALLISAARQSGMEVDPYTIKYAVQRGARYVPNIAAYKQGNGVISVAGAWEILQELHAGGMMVDIESRSSIVTPYSHMLPTPHEGFGLYERSGWKDGVRRERVVTLTRTSGPSGPMTFDVSWEGNDHGTFSSPLTVTLPLGTPVDFPVTATPAGHGVHTAHLTLDHDDVTGYAHRMLAAIVAPHPLNAAGDYTVRKEVKVPRPGMQSHFFDVPEGVTALKVEVTWEDRAVALAVARPDTRYQRGEIVERGGSGITQVIADPVPGTWEVRLADIADTQTFDWQQAKKDEPVPPTPATLTVSALAVDVDVVTADLVADNGNGNGATNGASHQVWMTNRMAAFEGAAVTTPVGTAHRAQRGIAPREQQVYEVEVLPGSTALMVRTRAQGEADLDVYIFDCTGDACSGARADGDPVGDESIVVHNPAAGTWKVVVDAAAVPDEGATYEYLDVVFNPAYGTVGSIDMPQERASGARWTTTAHGWTASAAHAAGRGPYLAVLVEGRAGGESYWVSMGEVGMR
;
A
#
# COMPACT_ATOMS: atom_id res chain seq x y z
N GLY A 1 17.82 1.19 -7.18
CA GLY A 1 18.87 1.45 -8.18
C GLY A 1 19.16 2.93 -8.21
N HIS A 2 20.34 3.31 -8.68
CA HIS A 2 20.78 4.69 -8.83
C HIS A 2 21.06 4.97 -10.31
N GLU A 3 20.81 6.20 -10.75
CA GLU A 3 21.15 6.68 -12.08
C GLU A 3 21.66 8.13 -11.99
N GLY A 4 22.77 8.41 -12.67
CA GLY A 4 23.31 9.76 -12.76
C GLY A 4 22.57 10.60 -13.80
N LYS A 5 22.51 11.93 -13.59
CA LYS A 5 21.86 12.90 -14.49
C LYS A 5 22.26 12.81 -15.95
N ASP A 6 23.56 12.67 -16.22
CA ASP A 6 24.07 12.54 -17.60
C ASP A 6 23.62 11.23 -18.26
N ASN A 7 23.64 10.13 -17.50
CA ASN A 7 23.16 8.84 -17.97
C ASN A 7 21.64 8.87 -18.23
N PHE A 8 20.89 9.54 -17.36
CA PHE A 8 19.46 9.74 -17.52
C PHE A 8 19.16 10.49 -18.83
N PHE A 9 19.91 11.56 -19.12
CA PHE A 9 19.76 12.32 -20.36
C PHE A 9 20.13 11.48 -21.59
N MET A 10 21.21 10.71 -21.55
CA MET A 10 21.59 9.84 -22.67
C MET A 10 20.55 8.74 -22.94
N ASN A 11 19.96 8.18 -21.88
CA ASN A 11 19.00 7.09 -21.99
C ASN A 11 17.59 7.53 -22.37
N HIS A 12 17.18 8.72 -21.96
CA HIS A 12 15.78 9.14 -22.08
C HIS A 12 15.62 10.45 -22.86
N GLY A 13 16.69 11.19 -23.13
CA GLY A 13 16.64 12.52 -23.74
C GLY A 13 16.11 13.60 -22.79
N VAL A 14 16.05 13.31 -21.48
CA VAL A 14 15.32 14.11 -20.49
C VAL A 14 16.29 14.68 -19.48
N ARG A 15 16.18 15.99 -19.23
CA ARG A 15 17.01 16.68 -18.23
C ARG A 15 16.29 16.67 -16.89
N VAL A 16 17.02 16.24 -15.87
CA VAL A 16 16.52 16.09 -14.49
C VAL A 16 17.17 17.12 -13.56
N GLU A 17 16.49 17.42 -12.45
CA GLU A 17 16.92 18.44 -11.49
C GLU A 17 18.22 18.02 -10.79
N TYR A 18 18.23 16.82 -10.21
CA TYR A 18 19.30 16.33 -9.36
C TYR A 18 20.36 15.52 -10.12
N ASP A 19 21.60 15.55 -9.61
CA ASP A 19 22.72 14.81 -10.18
C ASP A 19 22.60 13.30 -9.94
N ASP A 20 22.03 12.92 -8.79
CA ASP A 20 21.75 11.55 -8.42
C ASP A 20 20.23 11.32 -8.40
N MET A 21 19.77 10.46 -9.31
CA MET A 21 18.38 10.06 -9.41
C MET A 21 18.19 8.67 -8.80
N LEU A 22 17.09 8.52 -8.06
CA LEU A 22 16.61 7.20 -7.70
C LEU A 22 15.97 6.56 -8.93
N LEU A 23 16.29 5.30 -9.17
CA LEU A 23 15.61 4.52 -10.21
C LEU A 23 14.10 4.55 -9.98
N ILE A 24 13.34 4.75 -11.06
CA ILE A 24 11.88 4.89 -11.07
C ILE A 24 11.18 3.62 -10.52
N THR A 25 11.85 2.48 -10.52
CA THR A 25 11.35 1.22 -9.95
C THR A 25 12.27 0.74 -8.83
N GLY A 26 11.69 0.26 -7.73
CA GLY A 26 12.45 -0.29 -6.62
C GLY A 26 11.58 -0.71 -5.44
N GLY A 27 12.09 -1.67 -4.67
CA GLY A 27 11.61 -1.92 -3.31
C GLY A 27 12.25 -0.89 -2.37
N TYR A 28 11.42 -0.17 -1.63
CA TYR A 28 11.87 0.79 -0.63
C TYR A 28 11.59 0.22 0.76
N GLY A 29 12.36 0.62 1.77
CA GLY A 29 12.06 0.29 3.15
C GLY A 29 10.92 1.15 3.72
N PRO A 30 10.79 1.18 5.05
CA PRO A 30 11.44 0.28 6.01
C PRO A 30 11.05 -1.20 5.77
N MET A 31 11.81 -2.16 6.29
CA MET A 31 11.27 -3.52 6.45
C MET A 31 10.12 -3.50 7.46
N GLY A 32 9.30 -4.56 7.47
CA GLY A 32 8.15 -4.66 8.38
C GLY A 32 8.51 -4.59 9.87
N ASP A 33 9.75 -4.93 10.22
CA ASP A 33 10.35 -4.82 11.56
C ASP A 33 11.15 -3.52 11.77
N GLY A 34 10.97 -2.53 10.89
CA GLY A 34 11.65 -1.24 10.94
C GLY A 34 13.12 -1.24 10.53
N THR A 35 13.70 -2.39 10.17
CA THR A 35 15.11 -2.45 9.75
C THR A 35 15.38 -1.54 8.55
N LEU A 36 16.54 -0.87 8.58
CA LEU A 36 17.04 -0.07 7.46
C LEU A 36 17.28 -0.96 6.23
N LYS A 37 16.42 -0.81 5.22
CA LYS A 37 16.59 -1.36 3.87
C LYS A 37 16.18 -0.34 2.81
N PRO A 38 16.74 -0.41 1.58
CA PRO A 38 17.82 -1.33 1.15
C PRO A 38 19.14 -1.09 1.91
N ASP A 39 20.15 -1.96 1.78
CA ASP A 39 21.45 -1.71 2.44
C ASP A 39 22.18 -0.52 1.78
N ILE A 40 22.09 -0.43 0.45
CA ILE A 40 22.72 0.57 -0.42
C ILE A 40 21.89 0.70 -1.70
N ILE A 41 22.14 1.76 -2.48
CA ILE A 41 21.77 1.85 -3.89
C ILE A 41 23.01 1.72 -4.79
N SER A 42 22.83 1.23 -6.01
CA SER A 42 23.92 0.97 -6.96
C SER A 42 23.50 1.35 -8.39
N PRO A 43 24.46 1.76 -9.25
CA PRO A 43 24.16 2.15 -10.63
C PRO A 43 23.38 1.09 -11.41
N SER A 44 22.40 1.57 -12.17
CA SER A 44 21.50 0.83 -13.05
C SER A 44 21.31 1.63 -14.36
N ASN A 45 20.48 1.15 -15.28
CA ASN A 45 20.16 1.84 -16.54
C ASN A 45 21.42 2.09 -17.39
N TYR A 46 22.28 1.10 -17.52
CA TYR A 46 23.44 1.17 -18.43
C TYR A 46 23.21 0.24 -19.63
N VAL A 47 23.98 0.48 -20.70
CA VAL A 47 24.02 -0.41 -21.86
C VAL A 47 24.51 -1.80 -21.41
N SER A 48 23.72 -2.82 -21.70
CA SER A 48 24.01 -4.21 -21.38
C SER A 48 23.64 -5.13 -22.54
N THR A 49 23.99 -6.40 -22.45
CA THR A 49 23.69 -7.40 -23.48
C THR A 49 22.34 -8.08 -23.22
N SER A 50 21.60 -8.37 -24.28
CA SER A 50 20.47 -9.30 -24.31
C SER A 50 20.85 -10.55 -25.13
N GLN A 51 19.88 -11.43 -25.40
CA GLN A 51 20.10 -12.55 -26.32
C GLN A 51 20.41 -12.01 -27.72
N GLY A 52 21.48 -12.48 -28.36
CA GLY A 52 22.00 -11.91 -29.61
C GLY A 52 21.06 -11.93 -30.82
N PHE A 53 19.95 -12.66 -30.74
CA PHE A 53 18.90 -12.72 -31.77
C PHE A 53 17.70 -11.81 -31.45
N VAL A 54 17.69 -11.13 -30.30
CA VAL A 54 16.68 -10.15 -29.93
C VAL A 54 17.12 -8.80 -30.48
N ASP A 55 16.20 -8.11 -31.15
CA ASP A 55 16.44 -6.76 -31.64
C ASP A 55 16.92 -5.84 -30.51
N GLY A 56 17.82 -4.93 -30.84
CA GLY A 56 18.35 -4.00 -29.86
C GLY A 56 17.26 -3.07 -29.35
N ARG A 57 17.38 -2.63 -28.09
CA ARG A 57 16.47 -1.62 -27.56
C ARG A 57 16.58 -0.35 -28.42
N ALA A 58 15.44 0.16 -28.86
CA ALA A 58 15.34 1.44 -29.55
C ALA A 58 14.41 2.37 -28.77
N ILE A 59 14.74 3.66 -28.75
CA ILE A 59 13.82 4.72 -28.38
C ILE A 59 13.68 5.59 -29.63
N PRO A 60 12.52 5.54 -30.32
CA PRO A 60 12.33 6.24 -31.58
C PRO A 60 12.75 7.71 -31.51
N GLY A 61 13.63 8.12 -32.43
CA GLY A 61 14.15 9.49 -32.51
C GLY A 61 15.35 9.81 -31.61
N LEU A 62 15.72 8.92 -30.68
CA LEU A 62 16.88 9.10 -29.79
C LEU A 62 18.03 8.17 -30.17
N PHE A 63 17.83 6.85 -30.08
CA PHE A 63 18.83 5.84 -30.45
C PHE A 63 18.19 4.52 -30.88
N GLU A 64 18.97 3.72 -31.61
CA GLU A 64 18.72 2.31 -31.90
C GLU A 64 19.99 1.54 -31.56
N LEU A 65 19.92 0.62 -30.60
CA LEU A 65 21.04 -0.24 -30.26
C LEU A 65 21.14 -1.42 -31.25
N PRO A 66 22.34 -1.99 -31.49
CA PRO A 66 22.48 -3.20 -32.28
C PRO A 66 21.73 -4.40 -31.65
N PRO A 67 21.37 -5.43 -32.44
CA PRO A 67 20.83 -6.68 -31.91
C PRO A 67 21.69 -7.26 -30.78
N GLY A 68 21.04 -7.79 -29.75
CA GLY A 68 21.72 -8.28 -28.55
C GLY A 68 22.16 -7.20 -27.56
N TYR A 69 21.78 -5.93 -27.74
CA TYR A 69 22.03 -4.85 -26.77
C TYR A 69 20.75 -4.21 -26.25
N THR A 70 20.75 -3.83 -24.99
CA THR A 70 19.63 -3.15 -24.32
C THR A 70 20.12 -2.12 -23.31
N ILE A 71 19.22 -1.29 -22.81
CA ILE A 71 19.45 -0.53 -21.57
C ILE A 71 18.83 -1.35 -20.44
N ALA A 72 19.68 -1.96 -19.61
CA ALA A 72 19.25 -2.80 -18.51
C ALA A 72 18.91 -1.94 -17.30
N GLY A 73 17.64 -1.98 -16.87
CA GLY A 73 17.13 -1.25 -15.72
C GLY A 73 16.64 -2.16 -14.62
N GLY A 74 16.25 -1.59 -13.48
CA GLY A 74 15.71 -2.35 -12.35
C GLY A 74 16.73 -2.61 -11.23
N THR A 75 16.21 -2.96 -10.05
CA THR A 75 17.04 -3.51 -8.96
C THR A 75 17.78 -4.77 -9.40
N SER A 76 17.18 -5.58 -10.29
CA SER A 76 17.82 -6.74 -10.93
C SER A 76 19.10 -6.41 -11.70
N THR A 77 19.26 -5.16 -12.15
CA THR A 77 20.49 -4.68 -12.81
C THR A 77 21.43 -3.98 -11.83
N ALA A 78 20.90 -3.28 -10.83
CA ALA A 78 21.71 -2.69 -9.75
C ALA A 78 22.45 -3.77 -8.92
N THR A 79 21.83 -4.93 -8.68
CA THR A 79 22.40 -6.03 -7.90
C THR A 79 23.70 -6.59 -8.50
N PRO A 80 23.77 -6.98 -9.79
CA PRO A 80 25.03 -7.44 -10.38
C PRO A 80 26.09 -6.34 -10.44
N THR A 81 25.71 -5.06 -10.60
CA THR A 81 26.66 -3.93 -10.50
C THR A 81 27.32 -3.88 -9.12
N ALA A 82 26.52 -3.94 -8.06
CA ALA A 82 27.02 -3.99 -6.69
C ALA A 82 27.87 -5.24 -6.44
N SER A 83 27.48 -6.38 -7.01
CA SER A 83 28.25 -7.64 -6.93
C SER A 83 29.62 -7.52 -7.60
N GLY A 84 29.70 -6.86 -8.76
CA GLY A 84 30.97 -6.57 -9.44
C GLY A 84 31.87 -5.63 -8.63
N ALA A 85 31.30 -4.57 -8.04
CA ALA A 85 32.01 -3.68 -7.12
C ALA A 85 32.59 -4.44 -5.91
N VAL A 86 31.81 -5.35 -5.31
CA VAL A 86 32.27 -6.22 -4.22
C VAL A 86 33.36 -7.19 -4.70
N ALA A 87 33.26 -7.74 -5.90
CA ALA A 87 34.31 -8.61 -6.46
C ALA A 87 35.64 -7.88 -6.64
N LEU A 88 35.62 -6.58 -7.01
CA LEU A 88 36.82 -5.74 -7.07
C LEU A 88 37.44 -5.56 -5.68
N LEU A 89 36.63 -5.28 -4.66
CA LEU A 89 37.11 -5.15 -3.27
C LEU A 89 37.77 -6.43 -2.77
N ILE A 90 37.12 -7.59 -3.00
CA ILE A 90 37.68 -8.90 -2.62
C ILE A 90 38.99 -9.18 -3.37
N SER A 91 39.06 -8.82 -4.66
CA SER A 91 40.27 -9.00 -5.47
C SER A 91 41.42 -8.14 -4.94
N ALA A 92 41.15 -6.87 -4.61
CA ALA A 92 42.12 -5.95 -4.04
C ALA A 92 42.61 -6.43 -2.66
N ALA A 93 41.68 -6.83 -1.77
CA ALA A 93 42.02 -7.35 -0.44
C ALA A 93 42.99 -8.55 -0.53
N ARG A 94 42.70 -9.51 -1.42
CA ARG A 94 43.58 -10.67 -1.65
C ARG A 94 44.95 -10.28 -2.17
N GLN A 95 45.02 -9.34 -3.11
CA GLN A 95 46.30 -8.87 -3.66
C GLN A 95 47.14 -8.10 -2.62
N SER A 96 46.48 -7.44 -1.67
CA SER A 96 47.11 -6.74 -0.54
C SER A 96 47.42 -7.64 0.65
N GLY A 97 47.12 -8.93 0.60
CA GLY A 97 47.31 -9.85 1.73
C GLY A 97 46.37 -9.57 2.92
N MET A 98 45.25 -8.89 2.67
CA MET A 98 44.23 -8.58 3.67
C MET A 98 43.23 -9.72 3.77
N GLU A 99 43.06 -10.26 4.97
CA GLU A 99 41.99 -11.21 5.27
C GLU A 99 40.67 -10.47 5.40
N VAL A 100 39.68 -10.87 4.61
CA VAL A 100 38.34 -10.30 4.61
C VAL A 100 37.30 -11.42 4.62
N ASP A 101 36.24 -11.23 5.40
CA ASP A 101 35.08 -12.11 5.42
C ASP A 101 33.82 -11.37 4.90
N PRO A 102 32.69 -12.06 4.69
CA PRO A 102 31.47 -11.42 4.21
C PRO A 102 30.93 -10.30 5.11
N TYR A 103 31.13 -10.40 6.42
CA TYR A 103 30.71 -9.38 7.38
C TYR A 103 31.57 -8.12 7.24
N THR A 104 32.90 -8.26 7.21
CA THR A 104 33.84 -7.14 7.00
C THR A 104 33.60 -6.43 5.66
N ILE A 105 33.35 -7.18 4.59
CA ILE A 105 33.05 -6.60 3.27
C ILE A 105 31.73 -5.83 3.31
N LYS A 106 30.68 -6.40 3.92
CA LYS A 106 29.38 -5.70 4.04
C LYS A 106 29.51 -4.44 4.90
N TYR A 107 30.25 -4.51 6.01
CA TYR A 107 30.57 -3.38 6.87
C TYR A 107 31.21 -2.25 6.06
N ALA A 108 32.28 -2.56 5.32
CA ALA A 108 32.98 -1.60 4.48
C ALA A 108 32.09 -0.98 3.39
N VAL A 109 31.28 -1.78 2.71
CA VAL A 109 30.36 -1.30 1.67
C VAL A 109 29.31 -0.34 2.23
N GLN A 110 28.75 -0.64 3.41
CA GLN A 110 27.73 0.20 4.04
C GLN A 110 28.33 1.49 4.62
N ARG A 111 29.51 1.44 5.25
CA ARG A 111 30.18 2.63 5.82
C ARG A 111 30.82 3.52 4.77
N GLY A 112 31.30 2.92 3.68
CA GLY A 112 31.90 3.66 2.56
C GLY A 112 30.88 4.22 1.57
N ALA A 113 29.58 3.93 1.73
CA ALA A 113 28.54 4.42 0.83
C ALA A 113 28.35 5.94 0.93
N ARG A 114 28.00 6.57 -0.20
CA ARG A 114 27.79 8.01 -0.29
C ARG A 114 26.31 8.35 -0.15
N TYR A 115 25.95 9.05 0.92
CA TYR A 115 24.58 9.56 1.12
C TYR A 115 24.19 10.56 0.02
N VAL A 116 22.90 10.53 -0.36
CA VAL A 116 22.32 11.36 -1.41
C VAL A 116 21.22 12.25 -0.81
N PRO A 117 21.46 13.55 -0.58
CA PRO A 117 20.54 14.41 0.18
C PRO A 117 19.12 14.52 -0.40
N ASN A 118 18.97 14.48 -1.73
CA ASN A 118 17.65 14.61 -2.39
C ASN A 118 16.83 13.31 -2.40
N ILE A 119 17.35 12.19 -1.88
CA ILE A 119 16.62 10.92 -1.78
C ILE A 119 16.26 10.67 -0.31
N ALA A 120 15.01 10.33 -0.02
CA ALA A 120 14.61 10.01 1.36
C ALA A 120 15.40 8.82 1.92
N ALA A 121 15.75 8.87 3.21
CA ALA A 121 16.60 7.87 3.88
C ALA A 121 16.13 6.41 3.65
N TYR A 122 14.83 6.15 3.79
CA TYR A 122 14.24 4.81 3.59
C TYR A 122 14.32 4.28 2.14
N LYS A 123 14.65 5.12 1.16
CA LYS A 123 14.77 4.73 -0.25
C LYS A 123 16.21 4.42 -0.67
N GLN A 124 17.20 5.00 0.00
CA GLN A 124 18.61 4.90 -0.41
C GLN A 124 19.46 3.95 0.44
N GLY A 125 18.96 3.51 1.60
CA GLY A 125 19.79 2.77 2.53
C GLY A 125 20.94 3.64 3.03
N ASN A 126 22.16 3.10 3.02
CA ASN A 126 23.36 3.88 3.36
C ASN A 126 23.85 4.81 2.22
N GLY A 127 23.15 4.84 1.08
CA GLY A 127 23.51 5.67 -0.07
C GLY A 127 24.10 4.87 -1.23
N VAL A 128 24.74 5.58 -2.17
CA VAL A 128 25.32 5.00 -3.39
C VAL A 128 26.60 4.24 -3.04
N ILE A 129 26.71 3.00 -3.51
CA ILE A 129 27.94 2.20 -3.36
C ILE A 129 29.17 2.95 -3.88
N SER A 130 30.23 2.98 -3.07
CA SER A 130 31.52 3.56 -3.43
C SER A 130 32.61 2.50 -3.25
N VAL A 131 33.23 2.06 -4.35
CA VAL A 131 34.37 1.13 -4.27
C VAL A 131 35.54 1.78 -3.54
N ALA A 132 35.80 3.07 -3.81
CA ALA A 132 36.87 3.81 -3.15
C ALA A 132 36.61 3.95 -1.64
N GLY A 133 35.41 4.38 -1.25
CA GLY A 133 35.05 4.54 0.16
C GLY A 133 35.06 3.22 0.92
N ALA A 134 34.55 2.13 0.31
CA ALA A 134 34.64 0.81 0.93
C ALA A 134 36.09 0.32 1.05
N TRP A 135 36.95 0.63 0.07
CA TRP A 135 38.37 0.29 0.14
C TRP A 135 39.11 1.05 1.24
N GLU A 136 38.79 2.33 1.46
CA GLU A 136 39.31 3.11 2.59
C GLU A 136 38.96 2.46 3.94
N ILE A 137 37.70 2.09 4.15
CA ILE A 137 37.27 1.37 5.35
C ILE A 137 38.04 0.06 5.53
N LEU A 138 38.22 -0.73 4.46
CA LEU A 138 38.99 -1.97 4.53
C LEU A 138 40.46 -1.75 4.90
N GLN A 139 41.09 -0.71 4.38
CA GLN A 139 42.47 -0.36 4.73
C GLN A 139 42.61 0.07 6.18
N GLU A 140 41.66 0.85 6.69
CA GLU A 140 41.63 1.26 8.11
C GLU A 140 41.47 0.05 9.04
N LEU A 141 40.56 -0.87 8.71
CA LEU A 141 40.41 -2.12 9.46
C LEU A 141 41.68 -2.98 9.43
N HIS A 142 42.32 -3.11 8.26
CA HIS A 142 43.59 -3.83 8.14
C HIS A 142 44.73 -3.19 8.93
N ALA A 143 44.70 -1.86 9.09
CA ALA A 143 45.66 -1.12 9.91
C ALA A 143 45.41 -1.24 11.43
N GLY A 144 44.41 -2.03 11.85
CA GLY A 144 44.05 -2.24 13.26
C GLY A 144 42.84 -1.44 13.73
N GLY A 145 42.07 -0.86 12.81
CA GLY A 145 40.80 -0.21 13.11
C GLY A 145 39.79 -1.14 13.79
N MET A 146 38.98 -0.58 14.69
CA MET A 146 38.03 -1.35 15.49
C MET A 146 36.66 -1.41 14.81
N MET A 147 36.04 -2.59 14.86
CA MET A 147 34.60 -2.77 14.63
C MET A 147 33.91 -2.99 15.97
N VAL A 148 32.71 -2.42 16.11
CA VAL A 148 31.81 -2.70 17.23
C VAL A 148 30.42 -3.00 16.69
N ASP A 149 29.72 -3.90 17.36
CA ASP A 149 28.34 -4.26 17.07
C ASP A 149 27.43 -3.63 18.11
N ILE A 150 26.38 -2.99 17.63
CA ILE A 150 25.32 -2.41 18.44
C ILE A 150 24.00 -2.85 17.82
N GLU A 151 23.11 -3.36 18.66
CA GLU A 151 21.74 -3.67 18.30
C GLU A 151 20.82 -2.55 18.80
N SER A 152 19.85 -2.17 17.98
CA SER A 152 18.75 -1.27 18.36
C SER A 152 17.43 -2.03 18.39
N ARG A 153 16.57 -1.68 19.35
CA ARG A 153 15.17 -2.09 19.42
C ARG A 153 14.28 -0.87 19.63
N SER A 154 13.17 -0.77 18.90
CA SER A 154 12.20 0.29 19.11
C SER A 154 10.79 -0.11 18.63
N SER A 155 9.86 0.81 18.85
CA SER A 155 8.44 0.67 18.56
C SER A 155 8.18 0.46 17.06
N ILE A 156 7.38 -0.56 16.75
CA ILE A 156 6.83 -0.83 15.42
C ILE A 156 5.31 -0.75 15.48
N VAL A 157 4.76 0.18 14.73
CA VAL A 157 3.31 0.37 14.59
C VAL A 157 2.94 0.23 13.12
N THR A 158 2.52 -0.98 12.77
CA THR A 158 2.01 -1.37 11.45
C THR A 158 0.85 -2.36 11.66
N PRO A 159 -0.01 -2.61 10.66
CA PRO A 159 -1.09 -3.60 10.80
C PRO A 159 -0.60 -5.00 11.21
N TYR A 160 0.61 -5.39 10.77
CA TYR A 160 1.22 -6.68 11.09
C TYR A 160 2.17 -6.66 12.31
N SER A 161 2.32 -5.54 13.03
CA SER A 161 3.39 -5.46 14.03
C SER A 161 3.18 -6.39 15.23
N HIS A 162 1.95 -6.83 15.49
CA HIS A 162 1.64 -7.85 16.50
C HIS A 162 2.17 -9.25 16.13
N MET A 163 2.46 -9.51 14.84
CA MET A 163 2.99 -10.78 14.34
C MET A 163 4.52 -10.85 14.32
N LEU A 164 5.21 -9.78 14.73
CA LEU A 164 6.67 -9.79 14.84
C LEU A 164 7.13 -10.79 15.93
N PRO A 165 8.35 -11.34 15.84
CA PRO A 165 8.87 -12.25 16.86
C PRO A 165 8.78 -11.70 18.29
N THR A 166 8.98 -10.40 18.42
CA THR A 166 8.57 -9.62 19.59
C THR A 166 7.45 -8.67 19.14
N PRO A 167 6.20 -8.87 19.56
CA PRO A 167 5.09 -8.03 19.13
C PRO A 167 5.37 -6.54 19.33
N HIS A 168 5.11 -5.75 18.29
CA HIS A 168 5.27 -4.30 18.23
C HIS A 168 6.70 -3.78 18.44
N GLU A 169 7.71 -4.63 18.35
CA GLU A 169 9.12 -4.25 18.52
C GLU A 169 10.00 -4.77 17.37
N GLY A 170 10.92 -3.94 16.90
CA GLY A 170 11.78 -4.24 15.76
C GLY A 170 13.11 -3.50 15.83
N PHE A 171 13.92 -3.59 14.78
CA PHE A 171 15.30 -3.08 14.80
C PHE A 171 15.42 -1.58 14.52
N GLY A 172 14.36 -0.97 13.98
CA GLY A 172 14.26 0.47 13.80
C GLY A 172 13.05 1.07 14.52
N LEU A 173 12.89 2.39 14.44
CA LEU A 173 11.65 3.05 14.84
C LEU A 173 10.78 3.15 13.59
N TYR A 174 9.66 2.41 13.53
CA TYR A 174 8.76 2.45 12.38
C TYR A 174 7.30 2.52 12.78
N GLU A 175 6.68 3.70 12.62
CA GLU A 175 5.26 3.89 12.94
C GLU A 175 4.51 4.45 11.73
N ARG A 176 3.80 3.58 11.02
CA ARG A 176 3.00 3.93 9.83
C ARG A 176 1.65 4.58 10.20
N SER A 177 1.20 4.43 11.44
CA SER A 177 -0.06 5.00 11.93
C SER A 177 0.11 5.68 13.29
N GLY A 178 -0.92 6.40 13.71
CA GLY A 178 -1.01 7.02 15.03
C GLY A 178 -0.35 8.40 15.15
N TRP A 179 0.40 8.88 14.16
CA TRP A 179 0.98 10.24 14.15
C TRP A 179 0.07 11.26 13.48
N LYS A 180 0.21 12.51 13.91
CA LYS A 180 -0.49 13.68 13.35
C LYS A 180 0.52 14.81 13.23
N ASP A 181 0.27 15.71 12.29
CA ASP A 181 1.08 16.92 12.11
C ASP A 181 1.22 17.71 13.43
N GLY A 182 2.45 18.12 13.76
CA GLY A 182 2.80 18.93 14.92
C GLY A 182 2.72 18.21 16.27
N VAL A 183 2.26 16.95 16.33
CA VAL A 183 2.15 16.22 17.59
C VAL A 183 3.51 15.69 18.01
N ARG A 184 4.01 16.22 19.13
CA ARG A 184 5.24 15.75 19.79
C ARG A 184 4.99 14.47 20.57
N ARG A 185 5.79 13.43 20.35
CA ARG A 185 5.87 12.26 21.24
C ARG A 185 7.29 11.78 21.41
N GLU A 186 7.53 11.13 22.52
CA GLU A 186 8.78 10.44 22.81
C GLU A 186 8.63 8.94 22.58
N ARG A 187 9.71 8.33 22.13
CA ARG A 187 9.91 6.89 21.99
C ARG A 187 11.23 6.52 22.64
N VAL A 188 11.27 5.32 23.19
CA VAL A 188 12.51 4.72 23.67
C VAL A 188 13.09 3.88 22.54
N VAL A 189 14.38 4.08 22.27
CA VAL A 189 15.21 3.19 21.48
C VAL A 189 16.13 2.48 22.46
N THR A 190 16.01 1.18 22.59
CA THR A 190 16.93 0.39 23.44
C THR A 190 18.16 0.05 22.60
N LEU A 191 19.32 0.50 23.05
CA LEU A 191 20.62 0.28 22.40
C LEU A 191 21.44 -0.70 23.24
N THR A 192 21.95 -1.76 22.62
CA THR A 192 22.81 -2.74 23.29
C THR A 192 24.09 -2.93 22.48
N ARG A 193 25.23 -2.55 23.05
CA ARG A 193 26.53 -2.85 22.45
C ARG A 193 26.91 -4.30 22.75
N THR A 194 27.14 -5.12 21.73
CA THR A 194 27.34 -6.57 21.86
C THR A 194 28.79 -6.99 21.63
N SER A 195 29.65 -6.12 21.11
CA SER A 195 31.09 -6.39 20.93
C SER A 195 31.99 -5.18 21.27
N GLY A 196 33.30 -5.36 21.15
CA GLY A 196 34.31 -4.33 21.48
C GLY A 196 34.81 -4.36 22.94
N PRO A 197 35.46 -3.28 23.41
CA PRO A 197 36.06 -3.17 24.74
C PRO A 197 35.10 -3.49 25.89
N SER A 198 35.62 -4.05 26.99
CA SER A 198 34.81 -4.40 28.17
C SER A 198 34.32 -3.18 28.97
N GLY A 199 35.01 -2.04 28.86
CA GLY A 199 34.61 -0.79 29.49
C GLY A 199 33.45 -0.10 28.73
N PRO A 200 32.69 0.80 29.37
CA PRO A 200 31.70 1.61 28.68
C PRO A 200 32.32 2.47 27.59
N MET A 201 31.62 2.62 26.47
CA MET A 201 32.00 3.50 25.36
C MET A 201 30.95 4.60 25.20
N THR A 202 31.37 5.83 24.95
CA THR A 202 30.46 6.97 24.72
C THR A 202 30.49 7.30 23.24
N PHE A 203 29.33 7.19 22.60
CA PHE A 203 29.14 7.45 21.18
C PHE A 203 28.53 8.83 20.99
N ASP A 204 28.99 9.54 19.96
CA ASP A 204 28.32 10.73 19.44
C ASP A 204 27.10 10.31 18.61
N VAL A 205 26.01 11.06 18.73
CA VAL A 205 24.73 10.78 18.06
C VAL A 205 24.46 11.86 17.03
N SER A 206 24.24 11.44 15.79
CA SER A 206 23.92 12.33 14.67
C SER A 206 22.69 11.88 13.88
N TRP A 207 22.06 12.83 13.20
CA TRP A 207 20.87 12.61 12.38
C TRP A 207 21.15 13.01 10.93
N GLU A 208 21.03 12.06 10.00
CA GLU A 208 21.20 12.28 8.56
C GLU A 208 19.83 12.15 7.85
N GLY A 209 19.48 13.09 6.98
CA GLY A 209 18.17 13.15 6.30
C GLY A 209 17.02 13.73 7.15
N ASN A 210 17.33 14.38 8.27
CA ASN A 210 16.36 14.96 9.20
C ASN A 210 16.11 16.47 8.93
N ASP A 211 16.01 16.88 7.67
CA ASP A 211 16.06 18.30 7.27
C ASP A 211 14.90 19.13 7.84
N HIS A 212 13.77 18.50 8.13
CA HIS A 212 12.61 19.14 8.77
C HIS A 212 12.67 19.14 10.31
N GLY A 213 13.76 18.62 10.90
CA GLY A 213 13.93 18.54 12.35
C GLY A 213 12.87 17.68 13.05
N THR A 214 12.34 16.67 12.36
CA THR A 214 11.27 15.81 12.90
C THR A 214 11.76 15.02 14.10
N PHE A 215 12.98 14.49 14.04
CA PHE A 215 13.55 13.69 15.11
C PHE A 215 14.58 14.48 15.92
N SER A 216 14.64 14.20 17.23
CA SER A 216 15.65 14.78 18.13
C SER A 216 15.95 13.82 19.27
N SER A 217 17.17 13.91 19.81
CA SER A 217 17.67 13.03 20.86
C SER A 217 18.80 13.72 21.63
N PRO A 218 19.28 13.16 22.76
CA PRO A 218 20.59 13.51 23.29
C PRO A 218 21.69 13.38 22.23
N LEU A 219 22.76 14.18 22.36
CA LEU A 219 23.87 14.20 21.40
C LEU A 219 24.89 13.09 21.66
N THR A 220 24.80 12.40 22.79
CA THR A 220 25.71 11.30 23.14
C THR A 220 24.96 10.19 23.85
N VAL A 221 25.50 8.97 23.79
CA VAL A 221 25.02 7.82 24.55
C VAL A 221 26.19 6.97 25.04
N THR A 222 26.18 6.58 26.31
CA THR A 222 27.20 5.69 26.87
C THR A 222 26.66 4.26 26.95
N LEU A 223 27.31 3.32 26.27
CA LEU A 223 26.92 1.92 26.18
C LEU A 223 27.95 1.00 26.87
N PRO A 224 27.62 0.41 28.04
CA PRO A 224 28.35 -0.73 28.59
C PRO A 224 28.21 -1.97 27.69
N LEU A 225 29.19 -2.87 27.71
CA LEU A 225 29.16 -4.11 26.92
C LEU A 225 28.06 -5.04 27.46
N GLY A 226 27.17 -5.50 26.59
CA GLY A 226 26.12 -6.48 26.91
C GLY A 226 24.97 -5.94 27.77
N THR A 227 24.92 -4.64 28.03
CA THR A 227 23.88 -4.00 28.84
C THR A 227 22.98 -3.14 27.96
N PRO A 228 21.67 -3.42 27.91
CA PRO A 228 20.70 -2.55 27.25
C PRO A 228 20.63 -1.16 27.90
N VAL A 229 20.61 -0.12 27.07
CA VAL A 229 20.48 1.28 27.49
C VAL A 229 19.29 1.91 26.77
N ASP A 230 18.37 2.46 27.54
CA ASP A 230 17.23 3.20 26.99
C ASP A 230 17.66 4.58 26.54
N PHE A 231 17.44 4.86 25.26
CA PHE A 231 17.82 6.11 24.61
C PHE A 231 16.56 6.84 24.10
N PRO A 232 16.24 8.04 24.63
CA PRO A 232 15.03 8.75 24.26
C PRO A 232 15.18 9.42 22.89
N VAL A 233 14.20 9.17 22.01
CA VAL A 233 14.04 9.83 20.72
C VAL A 233 12.68 10.54 20.71
N THR A 234 12.70 11.85 20.56
CA THR A 234 11.48 12.63 20.34
C THR A 234 11.23 12.79 18.85
N ALA A 235 10.01 12.50 18.41
CA ALA A 235 9.49 12.84 17.10
C ALA A 235 8.43 13.95 17.18
N THR A 236 8.49 14.92 16.28
CA THR A 236 7.49 15.98 16.05
C THR A 236 7.40 16.23 14.54
N PRO A 237 6.57 15.48 13.80
CA PRO A 237 6.47 15.63 12.35
C PRO A 237 5.98 17.03 11.99
N ALA A 238 6.67 17.69 11.06
CA ALA A 238 6.28 18.99 10.53
C ALA A 238 5.60 18.82 9.17
N GLY A 239 4.28 18.88 9.15
CA GLY A 239 3.46 18.63 7.98
C GLY A 239 3.11 17.15 7.78
N HIS A 240 2.15 16.93 6.87
CA HIS A 240 1.69 15.60 6.52
C HIS A 240 2.64 14.89 5.54
N GLY A 241 2.80 13.58 5.71
CA GLY A 241 3.64 12.75 4.88
C GLY A 241 4.47 11.74 5.67
N VAL A 242 5.42 11.13 4.98
CA VAL A 242 6.42 10.28 5.59
C VAL A 242 7.62 11.14 6.02
N HIS A 243 8.09 10.91 7.24
CA HIS A 243 9.27 11.56 7.81
C HIS A 243 10.28 10.47 8.16
N THR A 244 11.48 10.55 7.59
CA THR A 244 12.51 9.52 7.79
C THR A 244 13.88 10.12 7.99
N ALA A 245 14.68 9.54 8.87
CA ALA A 245 16.07 9.90 9.08
C ALA A 245 16.91 8.71 9.56
N HIS A 246 18.21 8.77 9.35
CA HIS A 246 19.15 7.87 10.00
C HIS A 246 19.55 8.42 11.36
N LEU A 247 19.39 7.63 12.41
CA LEU A 247 20.10 7.83 13.68
C LEU A 247 21.43 7.09 13.58
N THR A 248 22.54 7.83 13.66
CA THR A 248 23.90 7.29 13.55
C THR A 248 24.64 7.46 14.87
N LEU A 249 25.37 6.42 15.27
CA LEU A 249 26.29 6.44 16.41
C LEU A 249 27.72 6.39 15.89
N ASP A 250 28.54 7.36 16.29
CA ASP A 250 29.93 7.52 15.89
C ASP A 250 30.86 7.47 17.11
N HIS A 251 32.10 7.02 16.92
CA HIS A 251 33.12 6.99 17.96
C HIS A 251 34.51 7.01 17.31
N ASP A 252 35.43 7.84 17.81
CA ASP A 252 36.75 8.06 17.19
C ASP A 252 37.57 6.77 16.98
N ASP A 253 37.52 5.84 17.93
CA ASP A 253 38.21 4.55 17.82
C ASP A 253 37.57 3.56 16.83
N VAL A 254 36.32 3.79 16.39
CA VAL A 254 35.58 2.89 15.48
C VAL A 254 35.81 3.32 14.05
N THR A 255 36.14 2.37 13.18
CA THR A 255 36.32 2.63 11.76
C THR A 255 34.97 2.88 11.09
N GLY A 256 34.74 4.09 10.57
CA GLY A 256 33.43 4.54 10.09
C GLY A 256 32.41 4.69 11.23
N TYR A 257 31.12 4.68 10.93
CA TYR A 257 30.10 4.74 11.98
C TYR A 257 29.96 3.39 12.71
N ALA A 258 29.71 3.46 14.02
CA ALA A 258 29.50 2.29 14.87
C ALA A 258 28.14 1.65 14.62
N HIS A 259 27.07 2.45 14.59
CA HIS A 259 25.71 1.97 14.35
C HIS A 259 24.89 2.94 13.52
N ARG A 260 23.93 2.41 12.77
CA ARG A 260 22.94 3.21 12.07
C ARG A 260 21.60 2.49 12.01
N MET A 261 20.54 3.19 12.40
CA MET A 261 19.16 2.71 12.30
C MET A 261 18.27 3.71 11.57
N LEU A 262 17.17 3.22 11.02
CA LEU A 262 16.12 4.05 10.42
C LEU A 262 15.11 4.46 11.48
N ALA A 263 14.82 5.76 11.54
CA ALA A 263 13.60 6.28 12.14
C ALA A 263 12.63 6.66 11.02
N ALA A 264 11.41 6.15 11.05
CA ALA A 264 10.38 6.39 10.06
C ALA A 264 9.01 6.53 10.73
N ILE A 265 8.36 7.67 10.55
CA ILE A 265 6.98 7.88 10.99
C ILE A 265 6.15 8.43 9.83
N VAL A 266 4.85 8.16 9.84
CA VAL A 266 3.92 8.69 8.84
C VAL A 266 2.85 9.52 9.55
N ALA A 267 2.77 10.81 9.20
CA ALA A 267 1.70 11.71 9.62
C ALA A 267 0.69 11.87 8.47
N PRO A 268 -0.36 11.04 8.38
CA PRO A 268 -1.34 11.11 7.30
C PRO A 268 -2.23 12.37 7.36
N HIS A 269 -2.86 12.69 6.23
CA HIS A 269 -3.98 13.62 6.19
C HIS A 269 -5.23 12.95 6.76
N PRO A 270 -5.93 13.56 7.74
CA PRO A 270 -7.10 12.94 8.32
C PRO A 270 -8.33 13.09 7.42
N LEU A 271 -9.02 11.98 7.11
CA LEU A 271 -10.36 12.00 6.55
C LEU A 271 -11.37 11.96 7.71
N ASN A 272 -11.64 13.12 8.31
CA ASN A 272 -12.52 13.22 9.47
C ASN A 272 -13.57 14.33 9.31
N ALA A 273 -14.48 14.43 10.28
CA ALA A 273 -15.55 15.41 10.27
C ALA A 273 -15.08 16.88 10.19
N ALA A 274 -13.87 17.20 10.65
CA ALA A 274 -13.38 18.58 10.59
C ALA A 274 -13.02 19.03 9.16
N GLY A 275 -12.73 18.08 8.27
CA GLY A 275 -12.50 18.31 6.84
C GLY A 275 -13.60 17.72 5.96
N ASP A 276 -14.81 17.53 6.49
CA ASP A 276 -15.94 16.91 5.77
C ASP A 276 -15.58 15.56 5.11
N TYR A 277 -14.68 14.81 5.76
CA TYR A 277 -14.13 13.54 5.29
C TYR A 277 -13.50 13.61 3.89
N THR A 278 -13.07 14.79 3.46
CA THR A 278 -12.47 15.05 2.15
C THR A 278 -11.19 15.86 2.27
N VAL A 279 -10.15 15.44 1.55
CA VAL A 279 -8.91 16.20 1.41
C VAL A 279 -8.66 16.47 -0.05
N ARG A 280 -8.58 17.75 -0.42
CA ARG A 280 -8.23 18.23 -1.76
C ARG A 280 -6.88 18.94 -1.72
N LYS A 281 -6.00 18.62 -2.67
CA LYS A 281 -4.66 19.19 -2.77
C LYS A 281 -4.28 19.46 -4.22
N GLU A 282 -3.71 20.63 -4.47
CA GLU A 282 -2.91 20.86 -5.67
C GLU A 282 -1.52 20.27 -5.42
N VAL A 283 -1.05 19.46 -6.37
CA VAL A 283 0.21 18.70 -6.28
C VAL A 283 1.08 18.97 -7.50
N LYS A 284 2.39 18.92 -7.30
CA LYS A 284 3.40 19.05 -8.35
C LYS A 284 4.15 17.73 -8.44
N VAL A 285 3.66 16.83 -9.28
CA VAL A 285 4.21 15.48 -9.42
C VAL A 285 5.61 15.57 -10.05
N PRO A 286 6.66 15.02 -9.40
CA PRO A 286 8.01 15.04 -9.96
C PRO A 286 8.03 14.41 -11.35
N ARG A 287 8.72 15.06 -12.29
CA ARG A 287 8.85 14.62 -13.68
C ARG A 287 10.34 14.49 -14.03
N PRO A 288 10.79 13.33 -14.51
CA PRO A 288 10.20 12.03 -14.26
C PRO A 288 10.35 11.64 -12.77
N GLY A 289 9.31 11.06 -12.17
CA GLY A 289 9.38 10.65 -10.78
C GLY A 289 8.03 10.29 -10.16
N MET A 290 8.04 10.14 -8.84
CA MET A 290 6.88 9.75 -8.07
C MET A 290 6.81 10.48 -6.72
N GLN A 291 5.60 10.73 -6.25
CA GLN A 291 5.33 11.34 -4.95
C GLN A 291 4.22 10.55 -4.25
N SER A 292 4.42 10.27 -2.95
CA SER A 292 3.44 9.60 -2.11
C SER A 292 2.73 10.59 -1.20
N HIS A 293 1.42 10.40 -1.04
CA HIS A 293 0.56 11.11 -0.11
C HIS A 293 -0.15 10.09 0.78
N PHE A 294 -0.31 10.41 2.07
CA PHE A 294 -0.84 9.47 3.05
C PHE A 294 -2.14 10.00 3.64
N PHE A 295 -3.14 9.13 3.81
CA PHE A 295 -4.48 9.47 4.27
C PHE A 295 -4.92 8.51 5.37
N ASP A 296 -5.48 9.04 6.45
CA ASP A 296 -6.03 8.27 7.56
C ASP A 296 -7.51 8.03 7.26
N VAL A 297 -7.83 6.78 6.93
CA VAL A 297 -9.19 6.32 6.62
C VAL A 297 -9.81 5.83 7.93
N PRO A 298 -10.91 6.45 8.41
CA PRO A 298 -11.55 6.05 9.66
C PRO A 298 -12.29 4.72 9.53
N GLU A 299 -12.66 4.13 10.65
CA GLU A 299 -13.59 2.99 10.68
C GLU A 299 -14.96 3.36 10.10
N GLY A 300 -15.66 2.37 9.53
CA GLY A 300 -17.00 2.51 8.99
C GLY A 300 -17.07 3.15 7.59
N VAL A 301 -15.94 3.41 6.94
CA VAL A 301 -15.90 3.80 5.53
C VAL A 301 -16.33 2.62 4.68
N THR A 302 -17.26 2.83 3.76
CA THR A 302 -17.78 1.78 2.85
C THR A 302 -17.31 1.98 1.41
N ALA A 303 -16.86 3.20 1.06
CA ALA A 303 -16.10 3.46 -0.15
C ALA A 303 -15.05 4.57 0.06
N LEU A 304 -13.81 4.33 -0.37
CA LEU A 304 -12.76 5.35 -0.48
C LEU A 304 -12.63 5.79 -1.93
N LYS A 305 -12.95 7.06 -2.19
CA LYS A 305 -12.88 7.68 -3.51
C LYS A 305 -11.58 8.47 -3.65
N VAL A 306 -10.77 8.14 -4.64
CA VAL A 306 -9.50 8.80 -4.98
C VAL A 306 -9.61 9.38 -6.38
N GLU A 307 -9.61 10.71 -6.48
CA GLU A 307 -9.72 11.44 -7.74
C GLU A 307 -8.41 12.17 -8.03
N VAL A 308 -7.89 11.99 -9.23
CA VAL A 308 -6.75 12.75 -9.74
C VAL A 308 -7.17 13.42 -11.04
N THR A 309 -7.04 14.75 -11.11
CA THR A 309 -7.27 15.51 -12.33
C THR A 309 -6.00 16.23 -12.76
N TRP A 310 -5.82 16.39 -14.06
CA TRP A 310 -4.68 17.08 -14.66
C TRP A 310 -5.15 17.89 -15.86
N GLU A 311 -4.32 18.84 -16.29
CA GLU A 311 -4.61 19.68 -17.46
C GLU A 311 -4.15 18.97 -18.73
N ASP A 312 -2.87 19.11 -19.08
CA ASP A 312 -2.36 18.68 -20.38
C ASP A 312 -1.68 17.30 -20.35
N ARG A 313 -1.26 16.84 -19.17
CA ARG A 313 -0.37 15.69 -19.03
C ARG A 313 -0.84 14.72 -17.98
N ALA A 314 -1.06 13.48 -18.42
CA ALA A 314 -1.55 12.41 -17.56
C ALA A 314 -0.57 12.07 -16.43
N VAL A 315 -1.15 11.80 -15.26
CA VAL A 315 -0.45 11.34 -14.07
C VAL A 315 -0.93 9.93 -13.74
N ALA A 316 -0.01 9.01 -13.53
CA ALA A 316 -0.32 7.66 -13.10
C ALA A 316 -0.69 7.65 -11.60
N LEU A 317 -1.72 6.87 -11.26
CA LEU A 317 -2.22 6.68 -9.91
C LEU A 317 -1.95 5.24 -9.45
N ALA A 318 -1.42 5.09 -8.24
CA ALA A 318 -1.38 3.83 -7.53
C ALA A 318 -1.80 4.04 -6.07
N VAL A 319 -2.61 3.12 -5.53
CA VAL A 319 -3.10 3.18 -4.16
C VAL A 319 -2.63 1.93 -3.42
N ALA A 320 -2.14 2.09 -2.19
CA ALA A 320 -1.74 0.99 -1.33
C ALA A 320 -2.48 1.05 0.01
N ARG A 321 -2.90 -0.14 0.47
CA ARG A 321 -3.58 -0.37 1.75
C ARG A 321 -2.67 0.02 2.94
N PRO A 322 -3.21 0.13 4.16
CA PRO A 322 -2.42 0.36 5.38
C PRO A 322 -1.27 -0.62 5.58
N ASP A 323 -1.42 -1.82 5.04
CA ASP A 323 -0.48 -2.93 5.15
C ASP A 323 0.56 -2.97 4.01
N THR A 324 0.57 -1.95 3.15
CA THR A 324 1.46 -1.73 1.99
C THR A 324 1.18 -2.53 0.71
N ARG A 325 0.19 -3.43 0.70
CA ARG A 325 -0.22 -4.10 -0.55
C ARG A 325 -0.92 -3.11 -1.47
N TYR A 326 -0.70 -3.23 -2.78
CA TYR A 326 -1.39 -2.42 -3.77
C TYR A 326 -2.86 -2.82 -3.86
N GLN A 327 -3.75 -1.84 -3.76
CA GLN A 327 -5.18 -2.02 -3.96
C GLN A 327 -5.62 -1.45 -5.28
N ARG A 328 -6.29 -2.28 -6.09
CA ARG A 328 -7.05 -1.80 -7.25
C ARG A 328 -8.49 -1.54 -6.81
N GLY A 329 -9.12 -0.56 -7.43
CA GLY A 329 -10.52 -0.23 -7.26
C GLY A 329 -11.24 -0.23 -8.61
N GLU A 330 -12.52 0.12 -8.58
CA GLU A 330 -13.25 0.51 -9.78
C GLU A 330 -12.62 1.79 -10.35
N ILE A 331 -12.28 1.78 -11.64
CA ILE A 331 -11.63 2.90 -12.32
C ILE A 331 -12.62 3.52 -13.28
N VAL A 332 -12.88 4.81 -13.08
CA VAL A 332 -13.71 5.66 -13.95
C VAL A 332 -12.78 6.67 -14.62
N GLU A 333 -12.63 6.55 -15.95
CA GLU A 333 -11.82 7.48 -16.74
C GLU A 333 -12.58 8.80 -16.99
N ARG A 334 -11.90 9.95 -16.87
CA ARG A 334 -12.50 11.27 -17.09
C ARG A 334 -12.13 11.84 -18.45
N GLY A 335 -12.33 11.06 -19.51
CA GLY A 335 -12.11 11.50 -20.89
C GLY A 335 -10.74 12.13 -21.15
N GLY A 336 -9.68 11.59 -20.52
CA GLY A 336 -8.30 12.07 -20.67
C GLY A 336 -7.85 13.22 -19.77
N SER A 337 -8.73 13.76 -18.91
CA SER A 337 -8.44 14.88 -17.98
C SER A 337 -8.34 14.47 -16.50
N GLY A 338 -8.40 13.17 -16.23
CA GLY A 338 -8.30 12.63 -14.89
C GLY A 338 -8.72 11.18 -14.80
N ILE A 339 -8.50 10.60 -13.62
CA ILE A 339 -8.94 9.26 -13.22
C ILE A 339 -9.64 9.37 -11.87
N THR A 340 -10.73 8.63 -11.69
CA THR A 340 -11.32 8.35 -10.38
C THR A 340 -11.15 6.87 -10.10
N GLN A 341 -10.61 6.55 -8.93
CA GLN A 341 -10.54 5.19 -8.42
C GLN A 341 -11.40 5.09 -7.15
N VAL A 342 -12.31 4.13 -7.11
CA VAL A 342 -13.17 3.86 -5.94
C VAL A 342 -12.84 2.49 -5.38
N ILE A 343 -12.50 2.45 -4.10
CA ILE A 343 -12.19 1.23 -3.36
C ILE A 343 -13.38 0.96 -2.44
N ALA A 344 -14.09 -0.13 -2.71
CA ALA A 344 -15.17 -0.60 -1.84
C ALA A 344 -14.59 -1.22 -0.57
N ASP A 345 -15.30 -1.04 0.55
CA ASP A 345 -15.00 -1.61 1.87
C ASP A 345 -13.53 -1.47 2.29
N PRO A 346 -12.96 -0.24 2.29
CA PRO A 346 -11.57 -0.04 2.63
C PRO A 346 -11.33 -0.28 4.12
N VAL A 347 -10.31 -1.06 4.47
CA VAL A 347 -9.86 -1.17 5.86
C VAL A 347 -9.46 0.18 6.46
N PRO A 348 -9.71 0.38 7.77
CA PRO A 348 -9.27 1.57 8.46
C PRO A 348 -7.74 1.67 8.55
N GLY A 349 -7.22 2.89 8.59
CA GLY A 349 -5.80 3.17 8.83
C GLY A 349 -5.13 4.02 7.74
N THR A 350 -3.80 3.97 7.69
CA THR A 350 -2.99 4.87 6.85
C THR A 350 -2.81 4.35 5.42
N TRP A 351 -3.65 4.82 4.51
CA TRP A 351 -3.54 4.54 3.07
C TRP A 351 -2.48 5.42 2.39
N GLU A 352 -1.83 4.88 1.37
CA GLU A 352 -0.88 5.62 0.53
C GLU A 352 -1.44 5.79 -0.89
N VAL A 353 -1.54 7.05 -1.34
CA VAL A 353 -1.83 7.41 -2.72
C VAL A 353 -0.53 7.91 -3.36
N ARG A 354 -0.04 7.19 -4.36
CA ARG A 354 1.17 7.49 -5.09
C ARG A 354 0.83 7.99 -6.48
N LEU A 355 1.38 9.17 -6.81
CA LEU A 355 1.27 9.80 -8.11
C LEU A 355 2.62 9.71 -8.81
N ALA A 356 2.62 9.42 -10.11
CA ALA A 356 3.84 9.34 -10.89
C ALA A 356 3.67 9.94 -12.28
N ASP A 357 4.72 10.62 -12.76
CA ASP A 357 4.87 11.00 -14.15
C ASP A 357 6.20 10.45 -14.64
N ILE A 358 6.15 9.46 -15.52
CA ILE A 358 7.33 8.76 -16.03
C ILE A 358 7.30 8.62 -17.55
N ALA A 359 6.34 9.25 -18.23
CA ALA A 359 6.13 9.07 -19.66
C ALA A 359 7.35 9.50 -20.50
N ASP A 360 8.11 10.47 -20.00
CA ASP A 360 9.39 10.92 -20.56
C ASP A 360 10.45 9.80 -20.65
N THR A 361 10.33 8.74 -19.85
CA THR A 361 11.24 7.59 -19.93
C THR A 361 10.83 6.56 -20.99
N GLN A 362 9.65 6.72 -21.58
CA GLN A 362 9.04 5.82 -22.54
C GLN A 362 8.95 6.44 -23.94
N THR A 363 8.78 7.77 -24.02
CA THR A 363 8.67 8.51 -25.28
C THR A 363 9.70 9.64 -25.33
N PHE A 364 10.44 9.73 -26.44
CA PHE A 364 11.40 10.80 -26.64
C PHE A 364 10.74 12.06 -27.21
N ASP A 365 10.95 13.19 -26.53
CA ASP A 365 10.55 14.53 -26.99
C ASP A 365 11.81 15.34 -27.34
N TRP A 366 12.11 15.45 -28.64
CA TRP A 366 13.28 16.18 -29.13
C TRP A 366 13.21 17.69 -28.86
N GLN A 367 12.02 18.27 -28.73
CA GLN A 367 11.87 19.70 -28.45
C GLN A 367 12.21 19.98 -26.99
N GLN A 368 11.76 19.11 -26.10
CA GLN A 368 12.15 19.15 -24.69
C GLN A 368 13.66 18.92 -24.53
N ALA A 369 14.23 17.94 -25.24
CA ALA A 369 15.66 17.62 -25.16
C ALA A 369 16.59 18.76 -25.62
N LYS A 370 16.10 19.71 -26.44
CA LYS A 370 16.85 20.91 -26.86
C LYS A 370 16.98 21.98 -25.77
N LYS A 371 16.13 21.93 -24.74
CA LYS A 371 16.18 22.85 -23.62
C LYS A 371 17.29 22.42 -22.66
N ASP A 372 17.90 23.38 -21.99
CA ASP A 372 18.94 23.10 -20.98
C ASP A 372 18.35 22.96 -19.57
N GLU A 373 17.13 23.47 -19.37
CA GLU A 373 16.42 23.37 -18.10
C GLU A 373 15.90 21.95 -17.86
N PRO A 374 15.89 21.48 -16.59
CA PRO A 374 15.14 20.30 -16.21
C PRO A 374 13.66 20.41 -16.57
N VAL A 375 13.02 19.28 -16.85
CA VAL A 375 11.57 19.27 -17.06
C VAL A 375 10.85 19.71 -15.78
N PRO A 376 9.87 20.63 -15.87
CA PRO A 376 9.12 21.04 -14.69
C PRO A 376 8.22 19.90 -14.20
N PRO A 377 7.90 19.86 -12.89
CA PRO A 377 6.95 18.90 -12.36
C PRO A 377 5.55 19.12 -12.96
N THR A 378 4.77 18.05 -13.03
CA THR A 378 3.44 18.05 -13.63
C THR A 378 2.39 18.47 -12.60
N PRO A 379 1.65 19.57 -12.83
CA PRO A 379 0.55 19.96 -11.96
C PRO A 379 -0.60 18.94 -12.06
N ALA A 380 -1.14 18.57 -10.90
CA ALA A 380 -2.37 17.80 -10.80
C ALA A 380 -3.13 18.20 -9.54
N THR A 381 -4.41 17.85 -9.48
CA THR A 381 -5.21 17.95 -8.27
C THR A 381 -5.53 16.55 -7.77
N LEU A 382 -5.20 16.27 -6.51
CA LEU A 382 -5.61 15.06 -5.80
C LEU A 382 -6.78 15.39 -4.85
N THR A 383 -7.89 14.67 -4.98
CA THR A 383 -9.02 14.72 -4.04
C THR A 383 -9.27 13.31 -3.50
N VAL A 384 -9.28 13.15 -2.18
CA VAL A 384 -9.57 11.86 -1.52
C VAL A 384 -10.74 12.07 -0.57
N SER A 385 -11.77 11.23 -0.69
CA SER A 385 -12.99 11.30 0.10
C SER A 385 -13.36 9.94 0.68
N ALA A 386 -13.67 9.92 1.98
CA ALA A 386 -14.27 8.78 2.64
C ALA A 386 -15.79 8.87 2.57
N LEU A 387 -16.44 7.82 2.06
CA LEU A 387 -17.88 7.74 1.86
C LEU A 387 -18.48 6.65 2.74
N ALA A 388 -19.61 6.96 3.36
CA ALA A 388 -20.44 5.97 4.04
C ALA A 388 -21.90 6.39 4.10
N VAL A 389 -22.78 5.47 3.75
CA VAL A 389 -24.22 5.61 3.91
C VAL A 389 -24.75 4.45 4.74
N ASP A 390 -25.38 4.79 5.86
CA ASP A 390 -26.16 3.84 6.64
C ASP A 390 -27.52 3.64 6.00
N VAL A 391 -28.00 2.41 6.00
CA VAL A 391 -29.30 2.01 5.44
C VAL A 391 -30.11 1.33 6.55
N ASP A 392 -31.13 2.02 7.04
CA ASP A 392 -32.01 1.57 8.12
C ASP A 392 -33.42 1.25 7.59
N VAL A 393 -33.93 0.05 7.87
CA VAL A 393 -35.31 -0.34 7.52
C VAL A 393 -36.27 0.11 8.62
N VAL A 394 -37.31 0.87 8.28
CA VAL A 394 -38.23 1.51 9.23
C VAL A 394 -39.48 0.68 9.47
N THR A 395 -40.09 0.24 8.37
CA THR A 395 -41.30 -0.59 8.36
C THR A 395 -41.23 -1.53 7.17
N ALA A 396 -41.70 -2.76 7.38
CA ALA A 396 -41.97 -3.72 6.32
C ALA A 396 -43.49 -3.84 6.21
N ASP A 397 -44.09 -3.11 5.28
CA ASP A 397 -45.50 -3.28 4.96
C ASP A 397 -45.58 -4.44 3.95
N LEU A 398 -46.03 -5.61 4.43
CA LEU A 398 -46.39 -6.71 3.56
C LEU A 398 -47.58 -6.26 2.71
N VAL A 399 -47.39 -6.14 1.40
CA VAL A 399 -48.53 -5.94 0.49
C VAL A 399 -49.27 -7.27 0.45
N ALA A 400 -50.50 -7.30 1.00
CA ALA A 400 -51.34 -8.48 0.99
C ALA A 400 -51.58 -8.95 -0.45
N ASP A 401 -51.47 -10.26 -0.65
CA ASP A 401 -51.71 -10.97 -1.90
C ASP A 401 -53.03 -10.53 -2.54
N ASN A 402 -52.95 -9.88 -3.70
CA ASN A 402 -54.12 -9.55 -4.52
C ASN A 402 -54.58 -10.76 -5.35
N GLY A 403 -54.60 -11.98 -4.77
CA GLY A 403 -55.42 -13.14 -5.16
C GLY A 403 -55.46 -13.56 -6.64
N ASN A 404 -54.59 -13.04 -7.50
CA ASN A 404 -54.56 -13.34 -8.92
C ASN A 404 -53.55 -14.45 -9.10
N GLY A 405 -54.06 -15.69 -9.22
CA GLY A 405 -53.34 -16.96 -9.27
C GLY A 405 -52.33 -17.16 -10.41
N ASN A 406 -51.42 -16.20 -10.60
CA ASN A 406 -50.27 -16.23 -11.49
C ASN A 406 -48.97 -16.29 -10.67
N GLY A 407 -48.81 -17.27 -9.78
CA GLY A 407 -47.51 -17.76 -9.27
C GLY A 407 -46.46 -16.77 -8.73
N ALA A 408 -46.78 -15.48 -8.57
CA ALA A 408 -45.89 -14.43 -8.11
C ALA A 408 -46.09 -14.26 -6.61
N THR A 409 -45.20 -14.84 -5.82
CA THR A 409 -45.25 -14.79 -4.35
C THR A 409 -44.68 -13.46 -3.85
N ASN A 410 -45.52 -12.71 -3.12
CA ASN A 410 -45.26 -11.60 -2.20
C ASN A 410 -44.33 -10.46 -2.67
N GLY A 411 -44.94 -9.39 -3.21
CA GLY A 411 -44.29 -8.08 -3.25
C GLY A 411 -44.26 -7.47 -1.85
N ALA A 412 -43.08 -7.17 -1.31
CA ALA A 412 -42.95 -6.46 -0.03
C ALA A 412 -42.45 -5.03 -0.29
N SER A 413 -43.08 -4.05 0.34
CA SER A 413 -42.62 -2.66 0.28
C SER A 413 -41.97 -2.30 1.60
N HIS A 414 -40.74 -1.80 1.53
CA HIS A 414 -39.95 -1.44 2.69
C HIS A 414 -39.68 0.06 2.65
N GLN A 415 -40.05 0.76 3.71
CA GLN A 415 -39.58 2.13 3.89
C GLN A 415 -38.15 2.08 4.44
N VAL A 416 -37.24 2.72 3.73
CA VAL A 416 -35.81 2.73 4.07
C VAL A 416 -35.38 4.16 4.36
N TRP A 417 -34.71 4.38 5.49
CA TRP A 417 -33.95 5.59 5.78
C TRP A 417 -32.50 5.37 5.35
N MET A 418 -31.96 6.35 4.65
CA MET A 418 -30.53 6.43 4.36
C MET A 418 -29.96 7.66 5.02
N THR A 419 -28.78 7.51 5.62
CA THR A 419 -28.05 8.60 6.27
C THR A 419 -26.63 8.65 5.72
N ASN A 420 -26.25 9.72 5.04
CA ASN A 420 -24.85 9.95 4.69
C ASN A 420 -24.08 10.28 5.98
N ARG A 421 -23.11 9.45 6.34
CA ARG A 421 -22.29 9.60 7.55
C ARG A 421 -21.01 10.38 7.30
N MET A 422 -20.57 10.49 6.05
CA MET A 422 -19.25 11.00 5.70
C MET A 422 -19.32 12.01 4.55
N ALA A 423 -18.34 12.02 3.64
CA ALA A 423 -18.22 13.10 2.66
C ALA A 423 -19.46 13.21 1.76
N ALA A 424 -19.72 14.43 1.31
CA ALA A 424 -20.79 14.69 0.36
C ALA A 424 -20.51 13.97 -0.98
N PHE A 425 -21.55 13.43 -1.60
CA PHE A 425 -21.47 12.83 -2.93
C PHE A 425 -22.78 13.01 -3.69
N GLU A 426 -22.74 13.00 -5.01
CA GLU A 426 -23.95 12.94 -5.84
C GLU A 426 -24.35 11.48 -6.05
N GLY A 427 -25.58 11.10 -5.69
CA GLY A 427 -26.00 9.71 -5.78
C GLY A 427 -27.44 9.43 -5.36
N ALA A 428 -27.81 8.15 -5.42
CA ALA A 428 -29.14 7.66 -5.05
C ALA A 428 -29.14 6.16 -4.74
N ALA A 429 -30.18 5.70 -4.06
CA ALA A 429 -30.53 4.29 -4.01
C ALA A 429 -31.01 3.81 -5.37
N VAL A 430 -30.33 2.83 -5.95
CA VAL A 430 -30.65 2.29 -7.29
C VAL A 430 -31.45 0.99 -7.20
N THR A 431 -32.03 0.61 -8.33
CA THR A 431 -32.68 -0.69 -8.47
C THR A 431 -31.62 -1.78 -8.56
N THR A 432 -31.75 -2.82 -7.75
CA THR A 432 -30.81 -3.93 -7.65
C THR A 432 -31.50 -5.27 -7.94
N PRO A 433 -30.78 -6.25 -8.50
CA PRO A 433 -31.29 -7.63 -8.51
C PRO A 433 -31.43 -8.17 -7.08
N VAL A 434 -32.39 -9.08 -6.87
CA VAL A 434 -32.44 -9.87 -5.63
C VAL A 434 -31.26 -10.83 -5.62
N GLY A 435 -30.64 -10.97 -4.45
CA GLY A 435 -29.60 -11.96 -4.19
C GLY A 435 -30.17 -13.30 -3.77
N THR A 436 -29.42 -14.37 -4.01
CA THR A 436 -29.60 -15.63 -3.27
C THR A 436 -28.43 -15.79 -2.31
N ALA A 437 -28.73 -15.90 -1.02
CA ALA A 437 -27.73 -15.93 0.04
C ALA A 437 -27.62 -17.29 0.72
N HIS A 438 -26.39 -17.70 1.04
CA HIS A 438 -26.12 -18.74 2.02
C HIS A 438 -25.56 -18.10 3.28
N ARG A 439 -26.08 -18.52 4.44
CA ARG A 439 -25.61 -18.07 5.75
C ARG A 439 -25.22 -19.27 6.58
N ALA A 440 -24.08 -19.18 7.24
CA ALA A 440 -23.61 -20.23 8.12
C ALA A 440 -22.89 -19.63 9.33
N GLN A 441 -23.02 -20.30 10.48
CA GLN A 441 -22.08 -20.16 11.59
C GLN A 441 -21.27 -21.45 11.64
N ARG A 442 -19.94 -21.32 11.72
CA ARG A 442 -19.01 -22.45 11.73
C ARG A 442 -17.96 -22.27 12.81
N GLY A 443 -17.43 -23.39 13.30
CA GLY A 443 -16.16 -23.41 14.01
C GLY A 443 -15.04 -23.68 13.00
N ILE A 444 -13.85 -23.14 13.26
CA ILE A 444 -12.64 -23.37 12.46
C ILE A 444 -11.46 -23.60 13.41
N ALA A 445 -10.71 -24.67 13.18
CA ALA A 445 -9.50 -24.99 13.93
C ALA A 445 -8.27 -24.26 13.35
N PRO A 446 -7.19 -24.09 14.12
CA PRO A 446 -5.94 -23.54 13.59
C PRO A 446 -5.45 -24.28 12.35
N ARG A 447 -5.05 -23.53 11.32
CA ARG A 447 -4.58 -24.05 10.02
C ARG A 447 -5.62 -24.87 9.23
N GLU A 448 -6.89 -24.84 9.65
CA GLU A 448 -7.97 -25.42 8.87
C GLU A 448 -8.34 -24.50 7.71
N GLN A 449 -8.74 -25.10 6.59
CA GLN A 449 -9.40 -24.42 5.48
C GLN A 449 -10.80 -24.99 5.29
N GLN A 450 -11.79 -24.10 5.16
CA GLN A 450 -13.16 -24.46 4.85
C GLN A 450 -13.53 -23.96 3.47
N VAL A 451 -14.09 -24.84 2.64
CA VAL A 451 -14.40 -24.54 1.24
C VAL A 451 -15.90 -24.55 1.02
N TYR A 452 -16.39 -23.48 0.40
CA TYR A 452 -17.79 -23.32 -0.01
C TYR A 452 -17.85 -23.26 -1.53
N GLU A 453 -18.75 -24.06 -2.12
CA GLU A 453 -19.03 -24.02 -3.54
C GLU A 453 -20.23 -23.11 -3.81
N VAL A 454 -20.07 -22.19 -4.76
CA VAL A 454 -21.07 -21.19 -5.11
C VAL A 454 -21.40 -21.30 -6.59
N GLU A 455 -22.67 -21.53 -6.90
CA GLU A 455 -23.16 -21.54 -8.28
C GLU A 455 -23.56 -20.12 -8.71
N VAL A 456 -22.91 -19.62 -9.74
CA VAL A 456 -23.19 -18.30 -10.34
C VAL A 456 -23.99 -18.49 -11.63
N LEU A 457 -25.23 -18.01 -11.64
CA LEU A 457 -26.08 -18.08 -12.83
C LEU A 457 -25.62 -17.10 -13.92
N PRO A 458 -25.90 -17.41 -15.21
CA PRO A 458 -25.71 -16.45 -16.30
C PRO A 458 -26.40 -15.10 -16.02
N GLY A 459 -25.69 -14.01 -16.32
CA GLY A 459 -26.20 -12.65 -16.11
C GLY A 459 -26.18 -12.19 -14.64
N SER A 460 -25.48 -12.89 -13.74
CA SER A 460 -25.29 -12.41 -12.37
C SER A 460 -24.47 -11.12 -12.35
N THR A 461 -24.90 -10.13 -11.58
CA THR A 461 -24.29 -8.80 -11.54
C THR A 461 -23.21 -8.69 -10.46
N ALA A 462 -23.28 -9.51 -9.42
CA ALA A 462 -22.26 -9.57 -8.38
C ALA A 462 -22.28 -10.90 -7.61
N LEU A 463 -21.10 -11.32 -7.15
CA LEU A 463 -20.90 -12.30 -6.07
C LEU A 463 -20.27 -11.56 -4.90
N MET A 464 -20.94 -11.55 -3.74
CA MET A 464 -20.44 -10.99 -2.50
C MET A 464 -20.15 -12.10 -1.50
N VAL A 465 -19.04 -12.00 -0.78
CA VAL A 465 -18.67 -12.88 0.32
C VAL A 465 -18.28 -12.03 1.51
N ARG A 466 -18.75 -12.41 2.71
CA ARG A 466 -18.35 -11.78 3.97
C ARG A 466 -18.08 -12.84 5.02
N THR A 467 -17.03 -12.63 5.80
CA THR A 467 -16.78 -13.41 7.02
C THR A 467 -16.48 -12.52 8.19
N ARG A 468 -17.02 -12.89 9.35
CA ARG A 468 -16.76 -12.23 10.62
C ARG A 468 -16.32 -13.26 11.64
N ALA A 469 -15.08 -13.17 12.07
CA ALA A 469 -14.59 -13.97 13.18
C ALA A 469 -15.15 -13.45 14.51
N GLN A 470 -15.34 -14.35 15.47
CA GLN A 470 -15.63 -13.94 16.85
C GLN A 470 -14.32 -13.85 17.64
N GLY A 471 -14.16 -12.77 18.40
CA GLY A 471 -12.95 -12.54 19.20
C GLY A 471 -11.81 -11.97 18.36
N GLU A 472 -10.58 -12.36 18.69
CA GLU A 472 -9.32 -11.87 18.09
C GLU A 472 -8.80 -12.80 16.98
N ALA A 473 -9.65 -13.69 16.44
CA ALA A 473 -9.25 -14.59 15.38
C ALA A 473 -9.18 -13.85 14.03
N ASP A 474 -8.12 -14.13 13.28
CA ASP A 474 -7.89 -13.60 11.93
C ASP A 474 -8.18 -14.70 10.90
N LEU A 475 -9.01 -14.36 9.91
CA LEU A 475 -9.44 -15.25 8.84
C LEU A 475 -9.08 -14.63 7.52
N ASP A 476 -8.55 -15.42 6.60
CA ASP A 476 -8.40 -14.98 5.20
C ASP A 476 -9.51 -15.60 4.35
N VAL A 477 -10.00 -14.83 3.37
CA VAL A 477 -10.96 -15.30 2.37
C VAL A 477 -10.35 -15.25 0.98
N TYR A 478 -10.39 -16.39 0.28
CA TYR A 478 -9.95 -16.52 -1.10
C TYR A 478 -11.11 -16.96 -2.00
N ILE A 479 -11.35 -16.23 -3.09
CA ILE A 479 -12.34 -16.58 -4.12
C ILE A 479 -11.61 -17.08 -5.36
N PHE A 480 -12.03 -18.25 -5.84
CA PHE A 480 -11.54 -18.88 -7.05
C PHE A 480 -12.65 -18.99 -8.10
N ASP A 481 -12.32 -18.57 -9.33
CA ASP A 481 -13.13 -18.83 -10.52
C ASP A 481 -12.81 -20.25 -11.01
N CYS A 482 -13.80 -21.15 -10.87
CA CYS A 482 -13.72 -22.55 -11.31
C CYS A 482 -14.66 -22.82 -12.50
N THR A 483 -14.95 -21.80 -13.32
CA THR A 483 -15.85 -21.94 -14.48
C THR A 483 -15.17 -22.61 -15.68
N GLY A 484 -13.84 -22.62 -15.73
CA GLY A 484 -13.03 -23.34 -16.72
C GLY A 484 -12.51 -24.69 -16.24
N ASP A 485 -11.59 -25.30 -17.01
CA ASP A 485 -11.00 -26.63 -16.70
C ASP A 485 -10.16 -26.66 -15.41
N ALA A 486 -9.71 -25.48 -14.94
CA ALA A 486 -8.96 -25.32 -13.71
C ALA A 486 -9.46 -24.10 -12.93
N CYS A 487 -9.42 -24.19 -11.60
CA CYS A 487 -9.71 -23.05 -10.73
C CYS A 487 -8.57 -22.02 -10.78
N SER A 488 -8.92 -20.75 -10.96
CA SER A 488 -7.97 -19.63 -10.93
C SER A 488 -8.33 -18.67 -9.80
N GLY A 489 -7.32 -18.12 -9.11
CA GLY A 489 -7.54 -17.15 -8.04
C GLY A 489 -8.14 -15.87 -8.61
N ALA A 490 -9.34 -15.52 -8.17
CA ALA A 490 -10.07 -14.35 -8.67
C ALA A 490 -9.85 -13.13 -7.77
N ARG A 491 -10.04 -13.30 -6.46
CA ARG A 491 -9.88 -12.26 -5.43
C ARG A 491 -9.50 -12.89 -4.10
N ALA A 492 -8.88 -12.11 -3.23
CA ALA A 492 -8.61 -12.48 -1.86
C ALA A 492 -8.72 -11.24 -0.99
N ASP A 493 -9.15 -11.45 0.24
CA ASP A 493 -9.09 -10.50 1.34
C ASP A 493 -8.52 -11.27 2.52
N GLY A 494 -7.58 -10.66 3.21
CA GLY A 494 -6.78 -11.28 4.25
C GLY A 494 -6.09 -10.16 4.97
N ASP A 495 -6.93 -9.28 5.52
CA ASP A 495 -6.50 -8.11 6.22
C ASP A 495 -6.19 -8.51 7.66
N PRO A 496 -5.03 -8.12 8.21
CA PRO A 496 -4.60 -8.57 9.54
C PRO A 496 -5.51 -8.13 10.69
N VAL A 497 -6.50 -7.27 10.39
CA VAL A 497 -7.48 -6.74 11.33
C VAL A 497 -8.76 -6.44 10.55
N GLY A 498 -9.89 -6.98 10.99
CA GLY A 498 -11.20 -6.61 10.48
C GLY A 498 -12.07 -7.81 10.09
N ASP A 499 -13.24 -7.52 9.53
CA ASP A 499 -14.06 -8.51 8.84
C ASP A 499 -13.59 -8.60 7.38
N GLU A 500 -13.55 -9.81 6.82
CA GLU A 500 -13.23 -9.99 5.40
C GLU A 500 -14.46 -9.81 4.53
N SER A 501 -14.32 -9.08 3.43
CA SER A 501 -15.44 -8.72 2.56
C SER A 501 -15.00 -8.56 1.12
N ILE A 502 -15.45 -9.46 0.25
CA ILE A 502 -15.09 -9.46 -1.17
C ILE A 502 -16.32 -9.29 -2.03
N VAL A 503 -16.23 -8.41 -3.02
CA VAL A 503 -17.21 -8.29 -4.11
C VAL A 503 -16.53 -8.57 -5.44
N VAL A 504 -17.07 -9.54 -6.18
CA VAL A 504 -16.74 -9.79 -7.58
C VAL A 504 -17.89 -9.26 -8.43
N HIS A 505 -17.63 -8.17 -9.17
CA HIS A 505 -18.61 -7.60 -10.10
C HIS A 505 -18.65 -8.41 -11.39
N ASN A 506 -19.86 -8.58 -11.94
CA ASN A 506 -20.13 -9.30 -13.19
C ASN A 506 -19.40 -10.66 -13.29
N PRO A 507 -19.54 -11.56 -12.30
CA PRO A 507 -18.84 -12.84 -12.28
C PRO A 507 -19.26 -13.72 -13.48
N ALA A 508 -18.31 -14.49 -14.00
CA ALA A 508 -18.58 -15.49 -15.04
C ALA A 508 -19.57 -16.55 -14.53
N ALA A 509 -20.43 -17.02 -15.43
CA ALA A 509 -21.40 -18.05 -15.10
C ALA A 509 -20.72 -19.41 -14.88
N GLY A 510 -21.14 -20.14 -13.85
CA GLY A 510 -20.63 -21.46 -13.50
C GLY A 510 -20.24 -21.56 -12.03
N THR A 511 -19.34 -22.49 -11.72
CA THR A 511 -18.95 -22.80 -10.34
C THR A 511 -17.81 -21.92 -9.86
N TRP A 512 -17.97 -21.39 -8.65
CA TRP A 512 -16.98 -20.63 -7.92
C TRP A 512 -16.70 -21.31 -6.58
N LYS A 513 -15.49 -21.10 -6.05
CA LYS A 513 -15.13 -21.59 -4.72
C LYS A 513 -14.67 -20.46 -3.82
N VAL A 514 -15.17 -20.48 -2.60
CA VAL A 514 -14.74 -19.58 -1.53
C VAL A 514 -13.99 -20.43 -0.51
N VAL A 515 -12.77 -20.05 -0.19
CA VAL A 515 -11.95 -20.70 0.83
C VAL A 515 -11.80 -19.73 1.99
N VAL A 516 -12.24 -20.15 3.17
CA VAL A 516 -11.98 -19.46 4.44
C VAL A 516 -10.81 -20.17 5.11
N ASP A 517 -9.71 -19.46 5.35
CA ASP A 517 -8.47 -19.97 5.93
C ASP A 517 -8.28 -19.42 7.34
N ALA A 518 -7.89 -20.29 8.27
CA ALA A 518 -7.55 -19.92 9.64
C ALA A 518 -6.15 -19.30 9.73
N ALA A 519 -6.01 -18.05 9.27
CA ALA A 519 -4.74 -17.32 9.19
C ALA A 519 -4.07 -17.17 10.56
N ALA A 520 -4.80 -16.66 11.56
CA ALA A 520 -4.36 -16.66 12.96
C ALA A 520 -5.53 -16.94 13.90
N VAL A 521 -5.65 -18.20 14.34
CA VAL A 521 -6.74 -18.68 15.19
C VAL A 521 -6.15 -19.28 16.48
N PRO A 522 -6.76 -19.02 17.67
CA PRO A 522 -6.33 -19.64 18.94
C PRO A 522 -6.34 -21.16 18.90
N ASP A 523 -5.52 -21.81 19.73
CA ASP A 523 -5.38 -23.28 19.75
C ASP A 523 -6.72 -24.02 19.99
N GLU A 524 -7.64 -23.41 20.74
CA GLU A 524 -8.99 -23.89 20.99
C GLU A 524 -9.95 -23.77 19.79
N GLY A 525 -9.53 -23.09 18.71
CA GLY A 525 -10.33 -22.76 17.55
C GLY A 525 -11.12 -21.45 17.72
N ALA A 526 -11.74 -21.02 16.62
CA ALA A 526 -12.63 -19.86 16.60
C ALA A 526 -13.96 -20.21 15.97
N THR A 527 -14.99 -19.39 16.23
CA THR A 527 -16.24 -19.44 15.49
C THR A 527 -16.36 -18.21 14.61
N TYR A 528 -16.96 -18.37 13.44
CA TYR A 528 -17.17 -17.27 12.51
C TYR A 528 -18.53 -17.34 11.83
N GLU A 529 -19.01 -16.17 11.42
CA GLU A 529 -20.17 -16.00 10.57
C GLU A 529 -19.72 -15.96 9.11
N TYR A 530 -20.42 -16.71 8.26
CA TYR A 530 -20.21 -16.77 6.82
C TYR A 530 -21.47 -16.30 6.10
N LEU A 531 -21.28 -15.43 5.11
CA LEU A 531 -22.29 -15.01 4.16
C LEU A 531 -21.70 -15.03 2.76
N ASP A 532 -22.39 -15.68 1.82
CA ASP A 532 -22.19 -15.42 0.40
C ASP A 532 -23.52 -15.07 -0.27
N VAL A 533 -23.48 -14.19 -1.26
CA VAL A 533 -24.66 -13.70 -1.98
C VAL A 533 -24.37 -13.60 -3.48
N VAL A 534 -25.20 -14.25 -4.31
CA VAL A 534 -25.18 -14.09 -5.77
C VAL A 534 -26.37 -13.23 -6.20
N PHE A 535 -26.09 -12.05 -6.74
CA PHE A 535 -27.10 -11.12 -7.25
C PHE A 535 -27.42 -11.43 -8.71
N ASN A 536 -28.67 -11.78 -9.01
CA ASN A 536 -29.10 -12.12 -10.37
C ASN A 536 -30.56 -11.71 -10.62
N PRO A 537 -30.88 -11.05 -11.75
CA PRO A 537 -32.26 -10.66 -12.07
C PRO A 537 -33.27 -11.82 -12.10
N ALA A 538 -32.82 -13.07 -12.30
CA ALA A 538 -33.66 -14.26 -12.26
C ALA A 538 -34.29 -14.52 -10.89
N TYR A 539 -33.70 -14.03 -9.79
CA TYR A 539 -34.26 -14.13 -8.44
C TYR A 539 -35.26 -13.00 -8.13
N GLY A 540 -35.38 -12.01 -9.01
CA GLY A 540 -36.24 -10.86 -8.84
C GLY A 540 -35.47 -9.55 -8.72
N THR A 541 -36.17 -8.50 -8.28
CA THR A 541 -35.63 -7.13 -8.20
C THR A 541 -36.07 -6.40 -6.94
N VAL A 542 -35.20 -5.54 -6.43
CA VAL A 542 -35.53 -4.53 -5.43
C VAL A 542 -35.52 -3.17 -6.12
N GLY A 543 -36.71 -2.68 -6.44
CA GLY A 543 -36.89 -1.39 -7.12
C GLY A 543 -36.79 -0.21 -6.16
N SER A 544 -36.07 0.83 -6.58
CA SER A 544 -36.04 2.14 -5.93
C SER A 544 -36.35 3.23 -6.96
N ILE A 545 -37.13 4.23 -6.55
CA ILE A 545 -37.43 5.44 -7.35
C ILE A 545 -36.62 6.66 -6.90
N ASP A 546 -35.60 6.46 -6.06
CA ASP A 546 -34.72 7.53 -5.60
C ASP A 546 -33.93 8.10 -6.77
N MET A 547 -33.90 9.43 -6.86
CA MET A 547 -33.26 10.13 -7.96
C MET A 547 -31.89 10.65 -7.52
N PRO A 548 -30.86 10.55 -8.39
CA PRO A 548 -29.54 11.10 -8.11
C PRO A 548 -29.61 12.59 -7.78
N GLN A 549 -29.06 12.93 -6.61
CA GLN A 549 -28.91 14.30 -6.14
C GLN A 549 -27.74 14.39 -5.17
N GLU A 550 -27.31 15.60 -4.86
CA GLU A 550 -26.29 15.83 -3.85
C GLU A 550 -26.76 15.33 -2.47
N ARG A 551 -25.95 14.46 -1.87
CA ARG A 551 -26.12 13.93 -0.52
C ARG A 551 -25.07 14.56 0.37
N ALA A 552 -25.38 15.72 0.96
CA ALA A 552 -24.47 16.40 1.89
C ALA A 552 -24.06 15.49 3.07
N SER A 553 -22.93 15.80 3.71
CA SER A 553 -22.53 15.12 4.96
C SER A 553 -23.63 15.27 6.02
N GLY A 554 -24.02 14.16 6.66
CA GLY A 554 -25.12 14.10 7.62
C GLY A 554 -26.52 14.14 7.00
N ALA A 555 -26.65 14.26 5.68
CA ALA A 555 -27.96 14.28 5.03
C ALA A 555 -28.70 12.96 5.26
N ARG A 556 -29.99 13.08 5.57
CA ARG A 556 -30.88 11.94 5.75
C ARG A 556 -32.03 12.02 4.76
N TRP A 557 -32.29 10.92 4.05
CA TRP A 557 -33.38 10.84 3.08
C TRP A 557 -34.05 9.47 3.13
N THR A 558 -35.25 9.38 2.56
CA THR A 558 -36.02 8.13 2.53
C THR A 558 -36.37 7.76 1.10
N THR A 559 -36.45 6.46 0.84
CA THR A 559 -37.03 5.88 -0.37
C THR A 559 -37.89 4.68 0.01
N THR A 560 -38.78 4.29 -0.89
CA THR A 560 -39.51 3.04 -0.79
C THR A 560 -38.80 2.00 -1.67
N ALA A 561 -38.34 0.93 -1.05
CA ALA A 561 -37.78 -0.22 -1.73
C ALA A 561 -38.88 -1.24 -1.98
N HIS A 562 -39.20 -1.51 -3.24
CA HIS A 562 -40.20 -2.50 -3.65
C HIS A 562 -39.49 -3.80 -4.03
N GLY A 563 -39.57 -4.80 -3.16
CA GLY A 563 -39.02 -6.13 -3.40
C GLY A 563 -40.01 -7.01 -4.15
N TRP A 564 -39.60 -7.56 -5.28
CA TRP A 564 -40.29 -8.63 -5.98
C TRP A 564 -39.37 -9.82 -6.10
N THR A 565 -39.68 -10.92 -5.40
CA THR A 565 -38.97 -12.18 -5.54
C THR A 565 -39.61 -13.02 -6.64
N ALA A 566 -38.80 -13.52 -7.57
CA ALA A 566 -39.28 -14.46 -8.58
C ALA A 566 -39.51 -15.85 -7.97
N SER A 567 -40.33 -16.67 -8.62
CA SER A 567 -40.54 -18.07 -8.23
C SER A 567 -39.38 -19.00 -8.58
N ALA A 568 -38.27 -18.46 -9.11
CA ALA A 568 -37.06 -19.21 -9.37
C ALA A 568 -36.60 -19.89 -8.07
N ALA A 569 -36.41 -21.20 -8.12
CA ALA A 569 -36.02 -21.96 -6.94
C ALA A 569 -34.61 -21.55 -6.51
N HIS A 570 -34.49 -21.08 -5.27
CA HIS A 570 -33.20 -21.02 -4.60
C HIS A 570 -32.66 -22.44 -4.40
N ALA A 571 -31.36 -22.63 -4.62
CA ALA A 571 -30.72 -23.90 -4.31
C ALA A 571 -30.93 -24.27 -2.83
N ALA A 572 -30.88 -25.57 -2.52
CA ALA A 572 -31.05 -26.04 -1.14
C ALA A 572 -30.03 -25.36 -0.20
N GLY A 573 -30.52 -24.83 0.93
CA GLY A 573 -29.68 -24.10 1.88
C GLY A 573 -29.42 -22.63 1.56
N ARG A 574 -30.04 -22.09 0.50
CA ARG A 574 -30.04 -20.65 0.18
C ARG A 574 -31.43 -20.03 0.35
N GLY A 575 -31.43 -18.74 0.69
CA GLY A 575 -32.65 -17.92 0.80
C GLY A 575 -32.55 -16.63 -0.02
N PRO A 576 -33.65 -15.88 -0.16
CA PRO A 576 -33.64 -14.57 -0.80
C PRO A 576 -32.85 -13.56 0.04
N TYR A 577 -32.11 -12.68 -0.63
CA TYR A 577 -31.37 -11.57 -0.05
C TYR A 577 -31.79 -10.28 -0.76
N LEU A 578 -32.65 -9.51 -0.12
CA LEU A 578 -33.10 -8.23 -0.64
C LEU A 578 -32.14 -7.17 -0.11
N ALA A 579 -31.63 -6.32 -0.99
CA ALA A 579 -30.74 -5.24 -0.58
C ALA A 579 -30.93 -3.99 -1.42
N VAL A 580 -30.78 -2.84 -0.78
CA VAL A 580 -30.69 -1.54 -1.43
C VAL A 580 -29.23 -1.19 -1.60
N LEU A 581 -28.83 -0.92 -2.84
CA LEU A 581 -27.52 -0.37 -3.18
C LEU A 581 -27.65 1.15 -3.33
N VAL A 582 -26.74 1.87 -2.70
CA VAL A 582 -26.54 3.29 -2.92
C VAL A 582 -25.34 3.45 -3.84
N GLU A 583 -25.58 4.10 -4.99
CA GLU A 583 -24.52 4.43 -5.94
C GLU A 583 -24.22 5.93 -5.90
N GLY A 584 -22.94 6.25 -6.02
CA GLY A 584 -22.45 7.59 -6.30
C GLY A 584 -22.21 7.77 -7.79
N ARG A 585 -22.05 9.02 -8.23
CA ARG A 585 -21.75 9.38 -9.62
C ARG A 585 -20.44 10.15 -9.74
N ALA A 586 -19.62 9.77 -10.71
CA ALA A 586 -18.41 10.50 -11.10
C ALA A 586 -18.20 10.40 -12.61
N GLY A 587 -17.94 11.53 -13.29
CA GLY A 587 -17.60 11.51 -14.72
C GLY A 587 -18.71 10.98 -15.65
N GLY A 588 -19.95 10.85 -15.19
CA GLY A 588 -21.06 10.25 -15.95
C GLY A 588 -21.24 8.74 -15.71
N GLU A 589 -20.33 8.10 -14.98
CA GLU A 589 -20.42 6.71 -14.55
C GLU A 589 -20.86 6.63 -13.07
N SER A 590 -21.42 5.49 -12.67
CA SER A 590 -21.78 5.22 -11.28
C SER A 590 -20.76 4.31 -10.60
N TYR A 591 -20.69 4.38 -9.27
CA TYR A 591 -19.83 3.53 -8.44
C TYR A 591 -20.55 3.17 -7.15
N TRP A 592 -20.19 2.05 -6.54
CA TRP A 592 -20.82 1.59 -5.30
C TRP A 592 -20.38 2.44 -4.10
N VAL A 593 -21.34 2.90 -3.30
CA VAL A 593 -21.07 3.60 -2.03
C VAL A 593 -21.34 2.67 -0.86
N SER A 594 -22.58 2.20 -0.72
CA SER A 594 -23.03 1.34 0.37
C SER A 594 -24.07 0.35 -0.11
N MET A 595 -24.17 -0.80 0.56
CA MET A 595 -25.27 -1.73 0.37
C MET A 595 -25.85 -2.13 1.74
N GLY A 596 -27.18 -2.01 1.88
CA GLY A 596 -27.91 -2.41 3.07
C GLY A 596 -28.92 -3.52 2.76
N GLU A 597 -28.98 -4.54 3.61
CA GLU A 597 -29.99 -5.59 3.53
C GLU A 597 -31.38 -5.04 3.94
N VAL A 598 -32.41 -5.38 3.18
CA VAL A 598 -33.78 -4.92 3.36
C VAL A 598 -34.71 -6.12 3.39
N GLY A 599 -34.82 -6.76 4.56
CA GLY A 599 -35.65 -7.95 4.78
C GLY A 599 -35.80 -8.27 6.27
N MET A 600 -36.78 -9.09 6.65
CA MET A 600 -36.90 -9.57 8.02
C MET A 600 -35.70 -10.49 8.32
N ARG A 601 -34.84 -10.09 9.26
CA ARG A 601 -33.83 -10.96 9.86
C ARG A 601 -34.48 -12.13 10.61
#